data_AF-A0A5J4QJW6-F1
#
_entry.id   AF-A0A5J4QJW6-F1
#
_cell.length_a   1.000
_cell.length_b   1.000
_cell.length_c   1.000
_cell.angle_alpha   90.00
_cell.angle_beta   90.00
_cell.angle_gamma   90.00
#
_symmetry.space_group_name_H-M   'P 1'
#
loop_
_entity.id
_entity.type
_entity.pdbx_description
1 polymer ?
#
loop_
_entity_poly.entity_id
_entity_poly.type
_entity_poly.pdbx_seq_one_letter_code
_entity_poly.pdbx_strand_id
1 'polypeptide(L)'
;MYVDERKERFRGNRRFTESIKRKIIKELTGEQWSPEQIVGKARKEGQPMVSHERIYQFIRDDKASGGVLYKNLRHRLKHRKRAVGGKKVIIPDKVSIEQRPEIVNQKQILW
;
A
#
# COMPACT_ATOMS: atom_id res chain seq x y z
N MET A 1 -29.86 -4.80 -13.33
CA MET A 1 -30.62 -4.55 -12.08
C MET A 1 -30.21 -5.50 -10.95
N TYR A 2 -30.30 -6.83 -11.09
CA TYR A 2 -29.96 -7.80 -10.02
C TYR A 2 -28.46 -7.84 -9.60
N VAL A 3 -27.54 -7.47 -10.50
CA VAL A 3 -26.09 -7.49 -10.24
C VAL A 3 -25.63 -6.36 -9.32
N ASP A 4 -26.30 -5.20 -9.38
CA ASP A 4 -25.90 -4.02 -8.60
C ASP A 4 -26.28 -4.14 -7.12
N GLU A 5 -27.46 -4.69 -6.82
CA GLU A 5 -27.93 -4.97 -5.45
C GLU A 5 -27.01 -5.95 -4.70
N ARG A 6 -26.49 -6.97 -5.40
CA ARG A 6 -25.57 -7.94 -4.81
C ARG A 6 -24.22 -7.32 -4.45
N LYS A 7 -23.75 -6.37 -5.27
CA LYS A 7 -22.52 -5.60 -5.02
C LYS A 7 -22.69 -4.61 -3.88
N GLU A 8 -23.89 -4.08 -3.67
CA GLU A 8 -24.20 -3.10 -2.63
C GLU A 8 -23.90 -3.60 -1.22
N ARG A 9 -24.17 -4.90 -0.95
CA ARG A 9 -23.86 -5.56 0.33
C ARG A 9 -22.36 -5.60 0.66
N PHE A 10 -21.49 -5.49 -0.34
CA PHE A 10 -20.03 -5.47 -0.18
C PHE A 10 -19.45 -4.05 -0.12
N ARG A 11 -20.26 -3.00 -0.33
CA ARG A 11 -19.77 -1.61 -0.36
C ARG A 11 -19.46 -1.04 1.02
N GLY A 12 -20.05 -1.60 2.08
CA GLY A 12 -19.88 -1.11 3.44
C GLY A 12 -18.62 -1.65 4.13
N ASN A 13 -17.80 -0.75 4.68
CA ASN A 13 -16.62 -1.11 5.48
C ASN A 13 -16.99 -1.64 6.88
N ARG A 14 -17.61 -2.83 6.93
CA ARG A 14 -18.14 -3.45 8.16
C ARG A 14 -17.09 -3.70 9.25
N ARG A 15 -15.83 -3.91 8.87
CA ARG A 15 -14.73 -4.19 9.81
C ARG A 15 -14.10 -2.94 10.42
N PHE A 16 -14.38 -1.73 9.90
CA PHE A 16 -13.80 -0.49 10.42
C PHE A 16 -14.84 0.27 11.25
N THR A 17 -15.20 -0.30 12.40
CA THR A 17 -16.15 0.28 13.34
C THR A 17 -15.51 1.42 14.15
N GLU A 18 -16.35 2.25 14.77
CA GLU A 18 -15.89 3.36 15.61
C GLU A 18 -15.08 2.89 16.83
N SER A 19 -15.36 1.68 17.36
CA SER A 19 -14.54 1.08 18.43
C SER A 19 -13.12 0.77 17.97
N ILE A 20 -12.97 0.20 16.77
CA ILE A 20 -11.66 -0.10 16.17
C ILE A 20 -10.91 1.20 15.87
N LYS A 21 -11.61 2.20 15.32
CA LYS A 21 -11.03 3.53 15.06
C LYS A 21 -10.49 4.18 16.34
N ARG A 22 -11.28 4.21 17.42
CA ARG A 22 -10.85 4.74 18.72
C ARG A 22 -9.64 3.99 19.28
N LYS A 23 -9.62 2.65 19.17
CA LYS A 23 -8.48 1.83 19.60
C LYS A 23 -7.21 2.20 18.82
N ILE A 24 -7.30 2.28 17.49
CA ILE A 24 -6.19 2.67 16.62
C ILE A 24 -5.65 4.05 17.02
N ILE A 25 -6.52 5.05 17.17
CA ILE A 25 -6.11 6.40 17.58
C ILE A 25 -5.38 6.35 18.93
N LYS A 26 -5.93 5.66 19.92
CA LYS A 26 -5.31 5.51 21.25
C LYS A 26 -3.91 4.92 21.18
N GLU A 27 -3.72 3.84 20.42
CA GLU A 27 -2.42 3.17 20.29
C GLU A 27 -1.42 4.00 19.47
N LEU A 28 -1.89 4.77 18.47
CA LEU A 28 -1.07 5.71 17.72
C LEU A 28 -0.64 6.92 18.55
N THR A 29 -1.53 7.51 19.35
CA THR A 29 -1.21 8.75 20.08
C THR A 29 -0.51 8.49 21.41
N GLY A 30 -0.86 7.39 22.08
CA GLY A 30 -0.28 7.03 23.38
C GLY A 30 1.10 6.39 23.23
N GLU A 31 1.13 5.19 22.66
CA GLU A 31 2.35 4.38 22.57
C GLU A 31 3.15 4.63 21.27
N GLN A 32 2.60 5.40 20.33
CA GLN A 32 3.20 5.69 19.02
C GLN A 32 3.52 4.44 18.20
N TRP A 33 2.66 3.43 18.30
CA TRP A 33 2.85 2.19 17.57
C TRP A 33 2.59 2.34 16.07
N SER A 34 3.37 1.59 15.30
CA SER A 34 3.13 1.48 13.86
C SER A 34 1.82 0.72 13.58
N PRO A 35 1.18 0.97 12.43
CA PRO A 35 0.01 0.19 12.01
C PRO A 35 0.21 -1.33 12.03
N GLU A 36 1.42 -1.81 11.74
CA GLU A 36 1.75 -3.24 11.81
C GLU A 36 1.82 -3.74 13.26
N GLN A 37 2.37 -2.95 14.18
CA GLN A 37 2.44 -3.30 15.60
C GLN A 37 1.03 -3.38 16.24
N ILE A 38 0.17 -2.43 15.90
CA ILE A 38 -1.24 -2.39 16.33
C ILE A 38 -1.96 -3.68 15.92
N VAL A 39 -1.83 -4.08 14.64
CA VAL A 39 -2.42 -5.32 14.13
C VAL A 39 -1.78 -6.54 14.78
N GLY A 40 -0.45 -6.53 14.97
CA GLY A 40 0.29 -7.59 15.62
C GLY A 40 -0.15 -7.84 17.07
N LYS A 41 -0.34 -6.78 17.87
CA LYS A 41 -0.89 -6.90 19.23
C LYS A 41 -2.31 -7.42 19.19
N ALA A 42 -3.19 -6.82 18.39
CA ALA A 42 -4.59 -7.24 18.35
C ALA A 42 -4.71 -8.74 17.98
N ARG A 43 -3.84 -9.22 17.07
CA ARG A 43 -3.76 -10.65 16.74
C ARG A 43 -3.29 -11.50 17.92
N LYS A 44 -2.28 -11.06 18.68
CA LYS A 44 -1.81 -11.76 19.89
C LYS A 44 -2.87 -11.82 20.98
N GLU A 45 -3.67 -10.77 21.12
CA GLU A 45 -4.75 -10.65 22.11
C GLU A 45 -6.08 -11.30 21.65
N GLY A 46 -6.15 -11.86 20.44
CA GLY A 46 -7.37 -12.44 19.88
C GLY A 46 -8.47 -11.40 19.59
N GLN A 47 -8.13 -10.11 19.52
CA GLN A 47 -9.10 -9.04 19.33
C GLN A 47 -9.33 -8.76 17.83
N PRO A 48 -10.56 -8.45 17.41
CA PRO A 48 -10.86 -8.12 16.02
C PRO A 48 -10.16 -6.82 15.62
N MET A 49 -9.55 -6.83 14.43
CA MET A 49 -8.81 -5.69 13.89
C MET A 49 -8.87 -5.66 12.36
N VAL A 50 -8.69 -4.46 11.79
CA VAL A 50 -8.53 -4.26 10.35
C VAL A 50 -7.09 -4.55 9.89
N SER A 51 -6.86 -4.62 8.58
CA SER A 51 -5.50 -4.71 8.04
C SER A 51 -4.70 -3.44 8.32
N HIS A 52 -3.37 -3.56 8.42
CA HIS A 52 -2.48 -2.41 8.61
C HIS A 52 -2.58 -1.42 7.43
N GLU A 53 -2.80 -1.91 6.21
CA GLU A 53 -3.09 -1.08 5.03
C GLU A 53 -4.34 -0.20 5.24
N ARG A 54 -5.40 -0.74 5.85
CA ARG A 54 -6.61 0.04 6.11
C ARG A 54 -6.37 1.12 7.17
N ILE A 55 -5.51 0.87 8.15
CA ILE A 55 -5.05 1.87 9.11
C ILE A 55 -4.25 2.97 8.39
N TYR A 56 -3.36 2.60 7.46
CA TYR A 56 -2.64 3.59 6.65
C TYR A 56 -3.57 4.44 5.80
N GLN A 57 -4.59 3.85 5.17
CA GLN A 57 -5.63 4.61 4.44
C GLN A 57 -6.30 5.62 5.36
N PHE A 58 -6.76 5.19 6.54
CA PHE A 58 -7.37 6.07 7.52
C PHE A 58 -6.47 7.25 7.93
N ILE A 59 -5.18 7.01 8.17
CA ILE A 59 -4.22 8.08 8.51
C ILE A 59 -3.99 9.03 7.32
N ARG A 60 -4.00 8.51 6.08
CA ARG A 60 -3.90 9.34 4.87
C ARG A 60 -5.14 10.20 4.68
N ASP A 61 -6.32 9.66 4.93
CA ASP A 61 -7.61 10.37 4.86
C ASP A 61 -7.66 11.49 5.92
N ASP A 62 -7.25 11.19 7.16
CA ASP A 62 -7.10 12.18 8.24
C ASP A 62 -6.14 13.31 7.83
N LYS A 63 -4.96 12.95 7.32
CA LYS A 63 -3.98 13.94 6.84
C LYS A 63 -4.53 14.80 5.68
N ALA A 64 -5.24 14.20 4.73
CA ALA A 64 -5.87 14.93 3.63
C ALA A 64 -6.95 15.91 4.13
N SER A 65 -7.59 15.57 5.25
CA SER A 65 -8.59 16.41 5.93
C SER A 65 -7.96 17.44 6.88
N GLY A 66 -6.63 17.59 6.88
CA GLY A 66 -5.88 18.52 7.75
C GLY A 66 -5.57 17.98 9.15
N GLY A 67 -5.86 16.71 9.42
CA GLY A 67 -5.57 16.04 10.67
C GLY A 67 -4.08 15.79 10.92
N VAL A 68 -3.77 15.34 12.14
CA VAL A 68 -2.40 15.25 12.66
C VAL A 68 -1.97 13.83 13.02
N LEU A 69 -2.79 12.81 12.76
CA LEU A 69 -2.47 11.43 13.16
C LEU A 69 -1.16 10.94 12.55
N TYR A 70 -0.84 11.38 11.33
CA TYR A 70 0.40 11.02 10.66
C TYR A 70 1.65 11.47 11.42
N LYS A 71 1.58 12.51 12.27
CA LYS A 71 2.73 13.01 13.05
C LYS A 71 3.22 12.01 14.09
N ASN A 72 2.34 11.11 14.53
CA ASN A 72 2.64 10.04 15.49
C ASN A 72 3.33 8.84 14.85
N LEU A 73 3.33 8.74 13.50
CA LEU A 73 4.09 7.72 12.81
C LEU A 73 5.58 8.07 12.81
N ARG A 74 6.44 7.09 13.05
CA ARG A 74 7.91 7.22 13.07
C ARG A 74 8.48 7.93 11.83
N HIS A 75 7.91 7.66 10.66
CA HIS A 75 8.32 8.27 9.39
C HIS A 75 7.40 9.39 8.90
N ARG A 76 6.37 9.75 9.67
CA ARG A 76 5.41 10.83 9.36
C ARG A 76 4.83 10.83 7.94
N LEU A 77 4.65 9.64 7.35
CA LEU A 77 4.29 9.49 5.93
C LEU A 77 5.16 10.33 5.00
N LYS A 78 6.48 10.36 5.24
CA LYS A 78 7.44 11.08 4.40
C LYS A 78 7.31 10.60 2.96
N HIS A 79 7.09 11.56 2.06
CA HIS A 79 6.96 11.28 0.64
C HIS A 79 8.25 10.64 0.13
N ARG A 80 8.15 9.49 -0.54
CA ARG A 80 9.29 8.88 -1.24
C ARG A 80 9.40 9.51 -2.62
N LYS A 81 10.62 9.90 -3.02
CA LYS A 81 10.91 10.44 -4.35
C LYS A 81 10.60 9.45 -5.49
N ARG A 82 10.57 8.15 -5.20
CA ARG A 82 10.26 7.08 -6.15
C ARG A 82 9.16 6.17 -5.58
N ALA A 83 8.17 5.83 -6.40
CA ALA A 83 7.12 4.88 -6.04
C ALA A 83 7.72 3.49 -5.76
N VAL A 84 7.23 2.81 -4.72
CA VAL A 84 7.57 1.41 -4.45
C VAL A 84 6.77 0.56 -5.45
N GLY A 85 7.45 -0.21 -6.31
CA GLY A 85 6.80 -1.07 -7.31
C GLY A 85 6.50 -0.41 -8.65
N GLY A 86 7.23 0.64 -9.04
CA GLY A 86 7.12 1.20 -10.40
C GLY A 86 7.43 0.15 -11.48
N LYS A 87 6.79 0.26 -12.64
CA LYS A 87 7.05 -0.59 -13.82
C LYS A 87 8.56 -0.70 -14.05
N LYS A 88 9.11 -1.93 -14.06
CA LYS A 88 10.46 -2.17 -14.58
C LYS A 88 10.50 -1.52 -15.96
N VAL A 89 11.43 -0.58 -16.15
CA VAL A 89 11.64 0.09 -17.43
C VAL A 89 11.88 -1.02 -18.46
N ILE A 90 10.97 -1.14 -19.43
CA ILE A 90 11.22 -1.91 -20.65
C ILE A 90 12.27 -1.10 -21.40
N ILE A 91 13.40 -1.71 -21.74
CA ILE A 91 14.48 -1.06 -22.49
C ILE A 91 13.85 -0.35 -23.70
N PRO A 92 13.97 0.99 -23.82
CA PRO A 92 13.51 1.71 -25.00
C PRO A 92 14.17 1.10 -26.24
N ASP A 93 13.41 0.94 -27.32
CA ASP A 93 13.88 0.34 -28.58
C ASP A 93 14.38 -1.11 -28.43
N LYS A 94 13.70 -1.92 -27.60
CA LYS A 94 13.97 -3.36 -27.52
C LYS A 94 13.68 -4.02 -28.88
N VAL A 95 14.74 -4.32 -29.62
CA VAL A 95 14.70 -5.13 -30.84
C VAL A 95 14.53 -6.61 -30.46
N SER A 96 13.60 -7.31 -31.12
CA SER A 96 13.42 -8.77 -30.96
C SER A 96 14.73 -9.49 -31.33
N ILE A 97 15.01 -10.64 -30.71
CA ILE A 97 16.19 -11.45 -31.08
C ILE A 97 16.12 -11.83 -32.57
N GLU A 98 14.92 -12.07 -33.08
CA GLU A 98 14.65 -12.41 -34.49
C GLU A 98 14.94 -11.26 -35.47
N GLN A 99 14.96 -10.02 -34.98
CA GLN A 99 15.22 -8.83 -35.80
C GLN A 99 16.69 -8.39 -35.73
N ARG A 100 17.54 -9.13 -35.00
CA ARG A 100 18.97 -8.84 -34.95
C ARG A 100 19.61 -9.27 -36.27
N PRO A 101 20.52 -8.47 -36.84
CA PRO A 101 21.26 -8.89 -38.03
C PRO A 101 22.08 -10.14 -37.72
N GLU A 102 22.12 -11.07 -38.68
CA GLU A 102 22.78 -12.39 -38.58
C GLU A 102 24.23 -12.31 -38.09
N ILE A 103 24.90 -11.21 -38.43
CA ILE A 103 26.30 -10.93 -38.04
C ILE A 103 26.52 -10.94 -36.52
N VAL A 104 25.48 -10.61 -35.74
CA VAL A 104 25.52 -10.64 -34.27
C VAL A 104 25.52 -12.09 -33.75
N ASN A 105 24.83 -13.01 -34.44
CA ASN A 105 24.89 -14.44 -34.12
C ASN A 105 26.24 -15.06 -34.49
N GLN A 106 26.90 -14.52 -35.51
CA GLN A 106 28.16 -15.06 -36.04
C GLN A 106 29.38 -14.76 -35.15
N LYS A 107 29.22 -14.04 -34.01
CA LYS A 107 30.33 -13.68 -33.09
C LYS A 107 31.55 -13.05 -33.80
N GLN A 108 31.36 -12.43 -34.97
CA GLN A 108 32.43 -11.74 -35.65
C GLN A 108 32.47 -10.29 -35.17
N ILE A 109 33.63 -9.87 -34.67
CA ILE A 109 33.91 -8.50 -34.28
C ILE A 109 34.41 -7.78 -35.54
N LEU A 110 33.57 -6.94 -36.13
CA LEU A 110 34.00 -6.00 -37.16
C LEU A 110 34.68 -4.82 -36.45
N TRP A 111 35.98 -4.64 -36.71
CA TRP A 111 36.70 -3.40 -36.45
C TRP A 111 36.47 -2.41 -37.59
#